data_AF-A0AAP2HEK1-F1
#
_entry.id   AF-A0AAP2HEK1-F1
#
_cell.length_a   1.000
_cell.length_b   1.000
_cell.length_c   1.000
_cell.angle_alpha   90.00
_cell.angle_beta   90.00
_cell.angle_gamma   90.00
#
_symmetry.space_group_name_H-M   'P 1'
#
loop_
_entity.id
_entity.type
_entity.pdbx_description
1 polymer ?
#
loop_
_entity_poly.entity_id
_entity_poly.type
_entity_poly.pdbx_seq_one_letter_code
_entity_poly.pdbx_strand_id
1 'polypeptide(L)'
;MTSYRANRRDFLKTSGLAALGVALSKNLYAQASGAATSSPSSFDIDAAFATFMRDLGGTAQDGGGSVTFTGADPILRSHFRIGASMAIPAMGAAVGAAAIWKARTGEGQDLRVDLRDSVWNVNPMVGLVAQQLQKAGQIPANDPIPGNLTWMPTVNGLMVQAPLGLGHPMSFRPFATKDGRFMNFTGAYPHLGDRVLNTLKCPPNLAAIQAASREWNALELEEALAEARAAGAMHRTAEEWARHPEGIHLAGKPLIEIVKLGDSAPVPFTENPTRPLSGINVLSLTHVIAGTTASRTLAEYGANVLHVARDQGFEHEALVMDVNVGMRSTFVDLRDQKQNARLAELVPQTDVFAESFRGGAIERLGFGPAEVARRRPGVVYLSVRCYSHDGPWRDRAGFDMEGLTVSGFTLAEGDGTPRFPPTLVMNDYIAGYLGACGVLAALRRRATEGGSYHVRVSLTRAAMWYKSLGQFATTAFDATRPEHRIGAPRTITRQTPYGEVVRLAPQVELSKTPGQWRDPLVAVRGSDRPRWRA
;
A
#
# COMPACT_ATOMS: atom_id res chain seq x y z
N MET A 1 -35.98 -27.03 -26.26
CA MET A 1 -35.41 -26.98 -24.89
C MET A 1 -34.21 -27.92 -24.86
N THR A 2 -33.01 -27.38 -25.02
CA THR A 2 -31.76 -28.14 -24.99
C THR A 2 -30.86 -27.45 -23.97
N SER A 3 -30.63 -28.09 -22.83
CA SER A 3 -29.92 -27.49 -21.70
C SER A 3 -28.43 -27.39 -22.03
N TYR A 4 -27.89 -26.17 -22.10
CA TYR A 4 -26.45 -25.96 -22.20
C TYR A 4 -25.85 -26.02 -20.79
N ARG A 5 -25.28 -27.17 -20.41
CA ARG A 5 -24.49 -27.30 -19.18
C ARG A 5 -23.04 -26.88 -19.48
N ALA A 6 -22.69 -25.65 -19.14
CA ALA A 6 -21.30 -25.23 -19.10
C ALA A 6 -20.59 -25.91 -17.92
N ASN A 7 -19.57 -26.70 -18.22
CA ASN A 7 -18.71 -27.38 -17.26
C ASN A 7 -17.71 -26.37 -16.65
N ARG A 8 -17.49 -26.43 -15.32
CA ARG A 8 -16.55 -25.58 -14.56
C ARG A 8 -15.14 -25.51 -15.16
N ARG A 9 -14.71 -26.57 -15.85
CA ARG A 9 -13.41 -26.70 -16.54
C ARG A 9 -13.33 -25.82 -17.80
N ASP A 10 -14.46 -25.57 -18.46
CA ASP A 10 -14.53 -24.72 -19.65
C ASP A 10 -14.54 -23.23 -19.28
N PHE A 11 -15.18 -22.87 -18.15
CA PHE A 11 -15.09 -21.52 -17.58
C PHE A 11 -13.65 -21.16 -17.20
N LEU A 12 -12.88 -22.10 -16.64
CA LEU A 12 -11.47 -21.88 -16.28
C LEU A 12 -10.53 -21.80 -17.49
N LYS A 13 -10.89 -22.42 -18.63
CA LYS A 13 -10.11 -22.33 -19.88
C LYS A 13 -10.42 -21.08 -20.69
N THR A 14 -11.66 -20.59 -20.67
CA THR A 14 -12.06 -19.38 -21.41
C THR A 14 -11.86 -18.08 -20.62
N SER A 15 -11.82 -18.13 -19.29
CA SER A 15 -11.49 -16.97 -18.44
C SER A 15 -9.98 -16.73 -18.28
N GLY A 16 -9.14 -17.53 -18.96
CA GLY A 16 -7.68 -17.56 -18.80
C GLY A 16 -6.88 -17.23 -20.06
N LEU A 17 -7.49 -16.70 -21.12
CA LEU A 17 -6.80 -16.36 -22.36
C LEU A 17 -6.72 -14.85 -22.58
N ALA A 18 -5.57 -14.30 -22.18
CA ALA A 18 -5.02 -13.08 -22.75
C ALA A 18 -4.67 -13.37 -24.22
N ALA A 19 -5.56 -13.02 -25.15
CA ALA A 19 -5.25 -12.94 -26.57
C ALA A 19 -6.27 -12.04 -27.27
N LEU A 20 -5.96 -10.74 -27.37
CA LEU A 20 -6.29 -9.85 -28.50
C LEU A 20 -5.81 -8.43 -28.18
N GLY A 21 -4.51 -8.23 -28.29
CA GLY A 21 -3.84 -6.92 -28.24
C GLY A 21 -2.66 -6.83 -29.21
N VAL A 22 -2.63 -7.67 -30.25
CA VAL A 22 -1.46 -7.85 -31.13
C VAL A 22 -1.64 -7.24 -32.53
N ALA A 23 -2.73 -6.52 -32.80
CA ALA A 23 -3.01 -6.04 -34.17
C ALA A 23 -3.22 -4.53 -34.29
N LEU A 24 -2.31 -3.69 -33.74
CA LEU A 24 -2.30 -2.25 -34.08
C LEU A 24 -0.98 -1.48 -33.86
N SER A 25 0.17 -2.14 -33.66
CA SER A 25 1.44 -1.44 -33.35
C SER A 25 2.55 -1.56 -34.41
N LYS A 26 2.24 -1.97 -35.64
CA LYS A 26 3.22 -1.90 -36.74
C LYS A 26 2.99 -0.64 -37.57
N ASN A 27 3.96 0.27 -37.48
CA ASN A 27 4.11 1.56 -38.16
C ASN A 27 3.59 2.74 -37.37
N LEU A 28 4.47 3.33 -36.55
CA LEU A 28 4.67 4.78 -36.37
C LEU A 28 5.68 5.00 -35.23
N TYR A 29 6.95 4.63 -35.44
CA TYR A 29 8.07 5.11 -34.63
C TYR A 29 9.32 5.22 -35.50
N ALA A 30 9.45 6.36 -36.18
CA ALA A 30 10.74 6.86 -36.61
C ALA A 30 10.74 8.37 -36.35
N GLN A 31 11.74 8.81 -35.58
CA GLN A 31 12.16 10.19 -35.35
C GLN A 31 11.34 11.03 -34.35
N ALA A 32 11.84 11.08 -33.12
CA ALA A 32 11.96 12.31 -32.33
C ALA A 32 13.03 12.11 -31.24
N SER A 33 14.30 12.15 -31.62
CA SER A 33 15.42 12.23 -30.68
C SER A 33 15.77 13.70 -30.45
N GLY A 34 15.54 14.20 -29.23
CA GLY A 34 15.93 15.55 -28.85
C GLY A 34 15.42 15.95 -27.47
N ALA A 35 15.95 15.35 -26.41
CA ALA A 35 15.87 15.92 -25.06
C ALA A 35 17.06 15.44 -24.21
N ALA A 36 17.61 16.38 -23.45
CA ALA A 36 18.89 16.33 -22.73
C ALA A 36 19.16 15.02 -21.98
N THR A 37 20.28 14.38 -22.33
CA THR A 37 20.88 13.26 -21.62
C THR A 37 21.50 13.73 -20.31
N SER A 38 20.83 13.50 -19.18
CA SER A 38 21.53 13.43 -17.90
C SER A 38 22.20 12.07 -17.79
N SER A 39 23.53 12.06 -17.71
CA SER A 39 24.32 10.91 -17.26
C SER A 39 23.73 10.32 -15.96
N PRO A 40 23.78 8.99 -15.71
CA PRO A 40 23.33 8.42 -14.46
C PRO A 40 24.23 8.91 -13.32
N SER A 41 23.91 10.06 -12.73
CA SER A 41 24.40 10.43 -11.41
C SER A 41 24.03 9.29 -10.47
N SER A 42 25.03 8.65 -9.85
CA SER A 42 24.83 7.54 -8.90
C SER A 42 23.79 7.96 -7.87
N PHE A 43 22.61 7.35 -7.90
CA PHE A 43 21.60 7.58 -6.89
C PHE A 43 22.18 7.17 -5.54
N ASP A 44 22.28 8.14 -4.65
CA ASP A 44 22.75 7.94 -3.29
C ASP A 44 21.54 7.68 -2.39
N ILE A 45 21.31 6.41 -2.09
CA ILE A 45 20.20 5.99 -1.24
C ILE A 45 20.37 6.46 0.20
N ASP A 46 21.60 6.59 0.69
CA ASP A 46 21.86 7.05 2.06
C ASP A 46 21.53 8.53 2.19
N ALA A 47 21.87 9.34 1.19
CA ALA A 47 21.46 10.75 1.12
C ALA A 47 19.93 10.92 0.98
N ALA A 48 19.29 10.07 0.16
CA ALA A 48 17.83 10.05 0.02
C ALA A 48 17.15 9.67 1.35
N PHE A 49 17.68 8.65 2.04
CA PHE A 49 17.18 8.21 3.34
C PHE A 49 17.41 9.26 4.43
N ALA A 50 18.57 9.92 4.46
CA ALA A 50 18.85 11.00 5.39
C ALA A 50 17.89 12.18 5.19
N THR A 51 17.53 12.49 3.94
CA THR A 51 16.51 13.49 3.63
C THR A 51 15.13 13.06 4.11
N PHE A 52 14.73 11.82 3.82
CA PHE A 52 13.47 11.26 4.31
C PHE A 52 13.35 11.33 5.84
N MET A 53 14.38 10.92 6.58
CA MET A 53 14.39 10.95 8.04
C MET A 53 14.35 12.38 8.58
N ARG A 54 15.09 13.32 7.97
CA ARG A 54 15.07 14.73 8.36
C ARG A 54 13.69 15.35 8.19
N ASP A 55 13.00 15.05 7.09
CA ASP A 55 11.65 15.55 6.82
C ASP A 55 10.62 14.98 7.82
N LEU A 56 10.87 13.77 8.34
CA LEU A 56 10.10 13.17 9.44
C LEU A 56 10.42 13.80 10.82
N GLY A 57 11.49 14.58 10.91
CA GLY A 57 12.01 15.19 12.15
C GLY A 57 12.92 14.28 12.97
N GLY A 58 13.66 13.37 12.32
CA GLY A 58 14.63 12.48 12.96
C GLY A 58 15.89 12.31 12.11
N THR A 59 16.73 11.35 12.48
CA THR A 59 17.96 11.00 11.75
C THR A 59 18.13 9.49 11.61
N ALA A 60 18.98 9.05 10.69
CA ALA A 60 19.33 7.63 10.54
C ALA A 60 19.98 7.06 11.83
N GLN A 61 20.63 7.92 12.61
CA GLN A 61 21.35 7.58 13.84
C GLN A 61 20.43 7.41 15.06
N ASP A 62 19.13 7.75 14.96
CA ASP A 62 18.19 7.66 16.08
C ASP A 62 18.12 6.24 16.67
N GLY A 63 18.30 5.21 15.84
CA GLY A 63 18.34 3.81 16.27
C GLY A 63 19.60 3.41 17.06
N GLY A 64 20.63 4.25 17.08
CA GLY A 64 21.86 4.06 17.87
C GLY A 64 22.86 3.03 17.34
N GLY A 65 22.64 2.47 16.15
CA GLY A 65 23.59 1.63 15.43
C GLY A 65 23.73 2.06 13.97
N SER A 66 24.33 1.19 13.15
CA SER A 66 24.48 1.41 11.71
C SER A 66 23.17 1.16 10.95
N VAL A 67 22.94 1.91 9.88
CA VAL A 67 21.86 1.68 8.91
C VAL A 67 22.51 1.30 7.58
N THR A 68 22.14 0.16 7.02
CA THR A 68 22.74 -0.36 5.79
C THR A 68 21.68 -0.71 4.75
N PHE A 69 21.81 -0.15 3.55
CA PHE A 69 21.09 -0.58 2.35
C PHE A 69 22.01 -1.42 1.47
N THR A 70 21.52 -2.55 0.96
CA THR A 70 22.25 -3.35 -0.06
C THR A 70 21.40 -3.64 -1.28
N GLY A 71 22.05 -4.03 -2.38
CA GLY A 71 21.41 -4.14 -3.69
C GLY A 71 21.28 -2.77 -4.37
N ALA A 72 20.86 -2.76 -5.64
CA ALA A 72 20.71 -1.52 -6.40
C ALA A 72 19.57 -1.61 -7.41
N ASP A 73 18.78 -0.53 -7.52
CA ASP A 73 17.88 -0.34 -8.65
C ASP A 73 18.66 -0.07 -9.95
N PRO A 74 18.15 -0.48 -11.13
CA PRO A 74 16.85 -1.12 -11.33
C PRO A 74 16.87 -2.62 -10.98
N ILE A 75 15.84 -3.08 -10.27
CA ILE A 75 15.62 -4.49 -9.95
C ILE A 75 14.57 -5.13 -10.88
N LEU A 76 13.59 -4.33 -11.30
CA LEU A 76 12.57 -4.67 -12.28
C LEU A 76 12.62 -3.66 -13.42
N ARG A 77 12.09 -4.05 -14.59
CA ARG A 77 11.98 -3.16 -15.75
C ARG A 77 10.94 -2.08 -15.46
N SER A 78 11.42 -0.94 -14.97
CA SER A 78 10.63 0.22 -14.62
C SER A 78 11.46 1.49 -14.79
N HIS A 79 10.78 2.61 -15.07
CA HIS A 79 11.41 3.92 -15.05
C HIS A 79 11.63 4.44 -13.63
N PHE A 80 11.06 3.78 -12.61
CA PHE A 80 11.13 4.20 -11.22
C PHE A 80 12.03 3.28 -10.39
N ARG A 81 12.57 3.84 -9.29
CA ARG A 81 13.38 3.11 -8.30
C ARG A 81 12.49 2.32 -7.36
N ILE A 82 12.00 1.16 -7.83
CA ILE A 82 11.04 0.33 -7.09
C ILE A 82 11.65 -0.19 -5.78
N GLY A 83 12.91 -0.64 -5.78
CA GLY A 83 13.57 -1.11 -4.55
C GLY A 83 13.72 0.01 -3.52
N ALA A 84 14.29 1.15 -3.92
CA ALA A 84 14.54 2.27 -3.02
C ALA A 84 13.24 2.88 -2.46
N SER A 85 12.20 3.04 -3.30
CA SER A 85 10.90 3.58 -2.86
C SER A 85 10.22 2.72 -1.78
N MET A 86 10.53 1.42 -1.71
CA MET A 86 10.05 0.52 -0.65
C MET A 86 10.96 0.55 0.57
N ALA A 87 12.26 0.39 0.32
CA ALA A 87 13.25 0.18 1.36
C ALA A 87 13.38 1.40 2.28
N ILE A 88 13.31 2.61 1.73
CA ILE A 88 13.42 3.87 2.49
C ILE A 88 12.35 3.97 3.60
N PRO A 89 11.03 3.90 3.31
CA PRO A 89 10.02 3.99 4.36
C PRO A 89 9.99 2.75 5.27
N ALA A 90 10.30 1.55 4.77
CA ALA A 90 10.42 0.38 5.64
C ALA A 90 11.57 0.54 6.66
N MET A 91 12.74 1.00 6.20
CA MET A 91 13.88 1.32 7.06
C MET A 91 13.56 2.46 8.03
N GLY A 92 12.82 3.48 7.59
CA GLY A 92 12.39 4.58 8.47
C GLY A 92 11.54 4.11 9.65
N ALA A 93 10.61 3.18 9.39
CA ALA A 93 9.82 2.56 10.46
C ALA A 93 10.70 1.73 11.38
N ALA A 94 11.67 0.99 10.84
CA ALA A 94 12.61 0.22 11.64
C ALA A 94 13.50 1.11 12.53
N VAL A 95 14.00 2.24 12.01
CA VAL A 95 14.74 3.25 12.79
C VAL A 95 13.87 3.86 13.88
N GLY A 96 12.60 4.17 13.58
CA GLY A 96 11.64 4.64 14.58
C GLY A 96 11.42 3.64 15.73
N ALA A 97 11.30 2.35 15.41
CA ALA A 97 11.19 1.29 16.40
C ALA A 97 12.50 1.14 17.21
N ALA A 98 13.66 1.13 16.55
CA ALA A 98 14.96 1.06 17.21
C ALA A 98 15.21 2.27 18.13
N ALA A 99 14.75 3.46 17.74
CA ALA A 99 14.84 4.66 18.57
C ALA A 99 13.99 4.56 19.85
N ILE A 100 12.79 3.98 19.76
CA ILE A 100 11.95 3.69 20.94
C ILE A 100 12.64 2.64 21.83
N TRP A 101 13.19 1.58 21.25
CA TRP A 101 13.95 0.58 22.00
C TRP A 101 15.11 1.22 22.77
N LYS A 102 15.96 2.00 22.08
CA LYS A 102 17.08 2.72 22.69
C LYS A 102 16.62 3.69 23.80
N ALA A 103 15.52 4.42 23.58
CA ALA A 103 15.00 5.32 24.60
C ALA A 103 14.52 4.59 25.86
N ARG A 104 14.11 3.32 25.75
CA ARG A 104 13.59 2.51 26.86
C ARG A 104 14.66 1.67 27.57
N THR A 105 15.73 1.29 26.87
CA THR A 105 16.74 0.36 27.39
C THR A 105 18.16 0.93 27.44
N GLY A 106 18.40 2.08 26.78
CA GLY A 106 19.73 2.62 26.54
C GLY A 106 20.48 1.94 25.39
N GLU A 107 19.94 0.87 24.82
CA GLU A 107 20.65 0.05 23.83
C GLU A 107 20.30 0.43 22.39
N GLY A 108 21.31 0.83 21.60
CA GLY A 108 21.20 0.91 20.14
C GLY A 108 21.27 -0.46 19.46
N GLN A 109 20.94 -0.50 18.17
CA GLN A 109 21.06 -1.70 17.33
C GLN A 109 21.30 -1.35 15.85
N ASP A 110 21.87 -2.31 15.13
CA ASP A 110 22.13 -2.20 13.68
C ASP A 110 20.89 -2.61 12.89
N LEU A 111 20.71 -1.95 11.74
CA LEU A 111 19.59 -2.13 10.84
C LEU A 111 20.06 -2.37 9.41
N ARG A 112 19.48 -3.37 8.76
CA ARG A 112 19.83 -3.73 7.38
C ARG A 112 18.59 -4.03 6.54
N VAL A 113 18.59 -3.56 5.30
CA VAL A 113 17.60 -3.95 4.29
C VAL A 113 18.28 -4.16 2.95
N ASP A 114 17.84 -5.19 2.22
CA ASP A 114 18.23 -5.40 0.83
C ASP A 114 17.10 -4.93 -0.09
N LEU A 115 17.42 -4.04 -1.03
CA LEU A 115 16.43 -3.47 -1.97
C LEU A 115 15.74 -4.56 -2.79
N ARG A 116 16.42 -5.68 -3.05
CA ARG A 116 15.86 -6.82 -3.81
C ARG A 116 14.81 -7.56 -2.99
N ASP A 117 14.97 -7.63 -1.67
CA ASP A 117 13.99 -8.22 -0.75
C ASP A 117 12.75 -7.34 -0.60
N SER A 118 12.92 -6.02 -0.75
CA SER A 118 11.81 -5.07 -0.69
C SER A 118 10.81 -5.25 -1.83
N VAL A 119 11.25 -5.73 -3.02
CA VAL A 119 10.36 -6.02 -4.16
C VAL A 119 9.36 -7.13 -3.82
N TRP A 120 9.80 -8.16 -3.09
CA TRP A 120 8.93 -9.26 -2.66
C TRP A 120 7.79 -8.78 -1.77
N ASN A 121 8.06 -7.81 -0.91
CA ASN A 121 7.11 -7.27 0.06
C ASN A 121 6.03 -6.38 -0.55
N VAL A 122 6.10 -6.10 -1.86
CA VAL A 122 5.04 -5.43 -2.61
C VAL A 122 4.07 -6.43 -3.20
N ASN A 123 4.60 -7.38 -3.96
CA ASN A 123 3.78 -8.37 -4.62
C ASN A 123 4.54 -9.68 -4.66
N PRO A 124 4.16 -10.64 -3.81
CA PRO A 124 4.83 -11.92 -3.80
C PRO A 124 4.61 -12.68 -5.11
N MET A 125 3.65 -12.29 -5.96
CA MET A 125 3.42 -12.88 -7.28
C MET A 125 4.30 -12.25 -8.39
N VAL A 126 5.30 -11.43 -8.06
CA VAL A 126 6.09 -10.67 -9.04
C VAL A 126 6.73 -11.57 -10.12
N GLY A 127 7.17 -12.79 -9.80
CA GLY A 127 7.66 -13.71 -10.84
C GLY A 127 6.58 -14.31 -11.72
N LEU A 128 5.36 -14.55 -11.21
CA LEU A 128 4.21 -14.94 -12.05
C LEU A 128 3.87 -13.81 -13.03
N VAL A 129 3.83 -12.56 -12.53
CA VAL A 129 3.58 -11.37 -13.36
C VAL A 129 4.67 -11.25 -14.42
N ALA A 130 5.94 -11.35 -14.03
CA ALA A 130 7.06 -11.31 -14.98
C ALA A 130 6.95 -12.41 -16.07
N GLN A 131 6.57 -13.64 -15.71
CA GLN A 131 6.37 -14.72 -16.70
C GLN A 131 5.24 -14.40 -17.68
N GLN A 132 4.15 -13.78 -17.21
CA GLN A 132 3.06 -13.34 -18.08
C GLN A 132 3.52 -12.23 -19.03
N LEU A 133 4.31 -11.27 -18.53
CA LEU A 133 4.90 -10.20 -19.33
C LEU A 133 5.88 -10.74 -20.37
N GLN A 134 6.69 -11.76 -20.05
CA GLN A 134 7.56 -12.46 -21.04
C GLN A 134 6.74 -13.11 -22.14
N LYS A 135 5.70 -13.85 -21.77
CA LYS A 135 4.79 -14.51 -22.73
C LYS A 135 4.08 -13.49 -23.63
N ALA A 136 3.77 -12.30 -23.11
CA ALA A 136 3.18 -11.20 -23.85
C ALA A 136 4.20 -10.39 -24.68
N GLY A 137 5.50 -10.72 -24.62
CA GLY A 137 6.56 -10.00 -25.33
C GLY A 137 6.87 -8.62 -24.76
N GLN A 138 6.44 -8.32 -23.54
CA GLN A 138 6.64 -7.02 -22.88
C GLN A 138 7.95 -6.92 -22.11
N ILE A 139 8.56 -8.06 -21.77
CA ILE A 139 9.93 -8.15 -21.26
C ILE A 139 10.71 -9.22 -22.04
N PRO A 140 12.04 -9.09 -22.21
CA PRO A 140 12.85 -10.04 -22.98
C PRO A 140 12.71 -11.48 -22.49
N ALA A 141 12.63 -12.42 -23.42
CA ALA A 141 12.47 -13.84 -23.13
C ALA A 141 13.68 -14.46 -22.38
N ASN A 142 14.85 -13.84 -22.50
CA ASN A 142 16.09 -14.24 -21.83
C ASN A 142 16.31 -13.54 -20.49
N ASP A 143 15.40 -12.66 -20.04
CA ASP A 143 15.49 -12.12 -18.70
C ASP A 143 15.42 -13.26 -17.68
N PRO A 144 16.39 -13.35 -16.75
CA PRO A 144 16.35 -14.37 -15.73
C PRO A 144 15.13 -14.13 -14.85
N ILE A 145 14.16 -15.03 -14.94
CA ILE A 145 13.14 -15.23 -13.92
C ILE A 145 13.57 -16.48 -13.14
N PRO A 146 14.35 -16.34 -12.06
CA PRO A 146 14.67 -17.45 -11.18
C PRO A 146 13.44 -18.34 -10.89
N GLY A 147 13.60 -19.67 -10.88
CA GLY A 147 12.46 -20.58 -10.66
C GLY A 147 11.80 -20.40 -9.28
N ASN A 148 12.54 -19.89 -8.31
CA ASN A 148 12.08 -19.45 -7.00
C ASN A 148 11.39 -18.07 -7.00
N LEU A 149 11.43 -17.33 -8.12
CA LEU A 149 10.75 -16.05 -8.27
C LEU A 149 9.22 -16.21 -8.39
N THR A 150 8.72 -17.44 -8.58
CA THR A 150 7.29 -17.79 -8.57
C THR A 150 6.76 -18.17 -7.18
N TRP A 151 7.53 -17.97 -6.12
CA TRP A 151 7.08 -18.22 -4.75
C TRP A 151 5.83 -17.39 -4.43
N MET A 152 4.91 -17.92 -3.63
CA MET A 152 3.70 -17.23 -3.21
C MET A 152 3.30 -17.64 -1.80
N PRO A 153 2.58 -16.78 -1.05
CA PRO A 153 2.08 -17.15 0.26
C PRO A 153 1.09 -18.31 0.12
N THR A 154 1.19 -19.29 1.01
CA THR A 154 0.34 -20.47 0.98
C THR A 154 -0.31 -20.76 2.31
N VAL A 155 -1.42 -21.49 2.25
CA VAL A 155 -2.09 -22.13 3.38
C VAL A 155 -2.13 -23.63 3.09
N ASN A 156 -1.46 -24.45 3.90
CA ASN A 156 -1.27 -25.89 3.68
C ASN A 156 -0.71 -26.20 2.27
N GLY A 157 0.24 -25.38 1.79
CA GLY A 157 0.82 -25.52 0.45
C GLY A 157 -0.08 -25.06 -0.71
N LEU A 158 -1.30 -24.57 -0.43
CA LEU A 158 -2.23 -24.07 -1.45
C LEU A 158 -2.18 -22.53 -1.52
N MET A 159 -2.24 -22.00 -2.73
CA MET A 159 -2.42 -20.56 -2.96
C MET A 159 -3.79 -20.15 -2.41
N VAL A 160 -3.80 -19.12 -1.56
CA VAL A 160 -5.04 -18.51 -1.08
C VAL A 160 -5.78 -17.90 -2.27
N GLN A 161 -7.12 -17.93 -2.24
CA GLN A 161 -7.93 -17.38 -3.33
C GLN A 161 -7.45 -15.97 -3.67
N ALA A 162 -6.95 -15.81 -4.91
CA ALA A 162 -6.43 -14.54 -5.38
C ALA A 162 -7.46 -13.43 -5.13
N PRO A 163 -7.02 -12.23 -4.70
CA PRO A 163 -7.94 -11.12 -4.60
C PRO A 163 -8.59 -10.93 -5.97
N LEU A 164 -9.84 -10.44 -6.00
CA LEU A 164 -10.61 -10.31 -7.25
C LEU A 164 -9.78 -9.65 -8.37
N GLY A 165 -8.82 -8.79 -8.03
CA GLY A 165 -7.94 -8.06 -8.94
C GLY A 165 -7.16 -8.82 -10.02
N LEU A 166 -6.76 -10.08 -9.85
CA LEU A 166 -5.99 -10.78 -10.92
C LEU A 166 -6.86 -11.29 -12.08
N GLY A 167 -8.19 -11.31 -11.91
CA GLY A 167 -9.16 -11.67 -12.97
C GLY A 167 -10.29 -10.66 -13.15
N HIS A 168 -10.32 -9.60 -12.33
CA HIS A 168 -11.35 -8.57 -12.39
C HIS A 168 -11.14 -7.68 -13.62
N PRO A 169 -12.16 -7.48 -14.46
CA PRO A 169 -11.98 -6.84 -15.76
C PRO A 169 -11.53 -5.37 -15.67
N MET A 170 -11.67 -4.73 -14.50
CA MET A 170 -11.29 -3.33 -14.29
C MET A 170 -9.94 -3.15 -13.58
N SER A 171 -9.31 -4.18 -13.04
CA SER A 171 -8.10 -4.00 -12.22
C SER A 171 -6.83 -3.89 -13.07
N PHE A 172 -5.95 -2.96 -12.70
CA PHE A 172 -4.65 -2.71 -13.32
C PHE A 172 -4.70 -2.62 -14.86
N ARG A 173 -5.75 -1.97 -15.38
CA ARG A 173 -6.00 -1.88 -16.82
C ARG A 173 -6.46 -0.48 -17.22
N PRO A 174 -5.71 0.20 -18.11
CA PRO A 174 -6.17 1.42 -18.73
C PRO A 174 -7.27 1.15 -19.77
N PHE A 175 -8.28 2.02 -19.81
CA PHE A 175 -9.39 1.99 -20.77
C PHE A 175 -9.34 3.22 -21.65
N ALA A 176 -9.23 3.03 -22.96
CA ALA A 176 -9.30 4.14 -23.91
C ALA A 176 -10.67 4.83 -23.86
N THR A 177 -10.66 6.13 -24.12
CA THR A 177 -11.85 6.99 -24.14
C THR A 177 -12.01 7.67 -25.51
N LYS A 178 -13.14 8.32 -25.74
CA LYS A 178 -13.52 8.93 -27.03
C LYS A 178 -12.52 9.96 -27.53
N ASP A 179 -11.97 10.74 -26.61
CA ASP A 179 -11.03 11.85 -26.83
C ASP A 179 -9.56 11.38 -26.90
N GLY A 180 -9.31 10.07 -27.05
CA GLY A 180 -7.96 9.52 -27.15
C GLY A 180 -7.20 9.46 -25.82
N ARG A 181 -7.86 9.76 -24.70
CA ARG A 181 -7.31 9.67 -23.34
C ARG A 181 -7.54 8.26 -22.77
N PHE A 182 -7.12 8.05 -21.52
CA PHE A 182 -7.33 6.80 -20.80
C PHE A 182 -7.95 7.02 -19.43
N MET A 183 -8.79 6.08 -19.01
CA MET A 183 -9.36 5.95 -17.67
C MET A 183 -8.84 4.71 -16.96
N ASN A 184 -8.71 4.79 -15.64
CA ASN A 184 -8.65 3.64 -14.74
C ASN A 184 -9.98 3.53 -13.97
N PHE A 185 -10.47 2.31 -13.75
CA PHE A 185 -11.64 2.05 -12.93
C PHE A 185 -11.34 0.98 -11.88
N THR A 186 -11.85 1.13 -10.66
CA THR A 186 -11.60 0.15 -9.59
C THR A 186 -12.90 -0.38 -8.99
N GLY A 187 -13.10 -1.69 -9.15
CA GLY A 187 -14.21 -2.45 -8.55
C GLY A 187 -13.76 -3.37 -7.41
N ALA A 188 -12.85 -2.91 -6.55
CA ALA A 188 -12.26 -3.74 -5.49
C ALA A 188 -13.30 -4.33 -4.50
N TYR A 189 -14.47 -3.72 -4.40
CA TYR A 189 -15.60 -4.22 -3.62
C TYR A 189 -16.84 -4.31 -4.51
N PRO A 190 -17.74 -5.29 -4.31
CA PRO A 190 -18.92 -5.48 -5.16
C PRO A 190 -19.72 -4.19 -5.40
N HIS A 191 -20.06 -3.48 -4.32
CA HIS A 191 -20.81 -2.22 -4.40
C HIS A 191 -20.06 -1.08 -5.11
N LEU A 192 -18.73 -1.11 -5.20
CA LEU A 192 -17.96 -0.15 -5.99
C LEU A 192 -17.94 -0.55 -7.46
N GLY A 193 -17.82 -1.86 -7.75
CA GLY A 193 -18.00 -2.40 -9.10
C GLY A 193 -19.37 -2.03 -9.66
N ASP A 194 -20.44 -2.21 -8.88
CA ASP A 194 -21.80 -1.83 -9.27
C ASP A 194 -21.91 -0.34 -9.62
N ARG A 195 -21.28 0.55 -8.85
CA ARG A 195 -21.29 1.99 -9.14
C ARG A 195 -20.61 2.30 -10.47
N VAL A 196 -19.43 1.74 -10.73
CA VAL A 196 -18.72 1.92 -12.00
C VAL A 196 -19.59 1.43 -13.17
N LEU A 197 -20.13 0.22 -13.06
CA LEU A 197 -20.93 -0.41 -14.12
C LEU A 197 -22.24 0.34 -14.38
N ASN A 198 -22.87 0.88 -13.33
CA ASN A 198 -24.06 1.70 -13.46
C ASN A 198 -23.77 3.06 -14.11
N THR A 199 -22.62 3.69 -13.80
CA THR A 199 -22.18 4.92 -14.49
C THR A 199 -21.94 4.65 -15.98
N LEU A 200 -21.25 3.55 -16.30
CA LEU A 200 -20.97 3.14 -17.68
C LEU A 200 -22.18 2.56 -18.42
N LYS A 201 -23.22 2.15 -17.68
CA LYS A 201 -24.42 1.46 -18.19
C LYS A 201 -24.09 0.20 -18.97
N CYS A 202 -23.16 -0.62 -18.46
CA CYS A 202 -22.68 -1.80 -19.14
C CYS A 202 -22.63 -3.05 -18.23
N PRO A 203 -22.71 -4.27 -18.79
CA PRO A 203 -22.50 -5.50 -18.04
C PRO A 203 -21.05 -5.69 -17.57
N PRO A 204 -20.79 -6.53 -16.55
CA PRO A 204 -19.49 -6.73 -15.90
C PRO A 204 -18.52 -7.59 -16.71
N ASN A 205 -18.26 -7.22 -17.97
CA ASN A 205 -17.25 -7.88 -18.79
C ASN A 205 -16.36 -6.86 -19.51
N LEU A 206 -15.13 -7.29 -19.79
CA LEU A 206 -14.09 -6.43 -20.34
C LEU A 206 -14.52 -5.73 -21.63
N ALA A 207 -15.09 -6.47 -22.59
CA ALA A 207 -15.46 -5.92 -23.89
C ALA A 207 -16.52 -4.83 -23.77
N ALA A 208 -17.54 -5.05 -22.94
CA ALA A 208 -18.60 -4.07 -22.70
C ALA A 208 -18.08 -2.82 -21.98
N ILE A 209 -17.21 -2.97 -20.98
CA ILE A 209 -16.59 -1.84 -20.27
C ILE A 209 -15.69 -1.04 -21.22
N GLN A 210 -14.91 -1.71 -22.08
CA GLN A 210 -14.10 -1.06 -23.10
C GLN A 210 -14.94 -0.29 -24.13
N ALA A 211 -16.02 -0.88 -24.61
CA ALA A 211 -16.95 -0.22 -25.53
C ALA A 211 -17.59 1.00 -24.87
N ALA A 212 -18.14 0.84 -23.66
CA ALA A 212 -18.77 1.94 -22.92
C ALA A 212 -17.79 3.08 -22.64
N SER A 213 -16.55 2.79 -22.21
CA SER A 213 -15.52 3.81 -21.97
C SER A 213 -15.23 4.67 -23.21
N ARG A 214 -15.30 4.09 -24.42
CA ARG A 214 -15.04 4.81 -25.68
C ARG A 214 -16.15 5.76 -26.10
N GLU A 215 -17.31 5.73 -25.44
CA GLU A 215 -18.41 6.66 -25.69
C GLU A 215 -18.26 7.98 -24.91
N TRP A 216 -17.33 8.04 -23.95
CA TRP A 216 -17.15 9.20 -23.07
C TRP A 216 -15.83 9.94 -23.34
N ASN A 217 -15.82 11.25 -23.10
CA ASN A 217 -14.58 11.99 -22.87
C ASN A 217 -14.06 11.68 -21.46
N ALA A 218 -12.74 11.58 -21.27
CA ALA A 218 -12.18 11.08 -20.01
C ALA A 218 -12.50 11.97 -18.80
N LEU A 219 -12.44 13.30 -18.96
CA LEU A 219 -12.74 14.22 -17.85
C LEU A 219 -14.21 14.15 -17.43
N GLU A 220 -15.13 14.12 -18.40
CA GLU A 220 -16.57 13.99 -18.14
C GLU A 220 -16.88 12.68 -17.39
N LEU A 221 -16.25 11.57 -17.80
CA LEU A 221 -16.42 10.29 -17.15
C LEU A 221 -15.82 10.26 -15.74
N GLU A 222 -14.68 10.90 -15.51
CA GLU A 222 -14.11 11.03 -14.17
C GLU A 222 -15.06 11.77 -13.22
N GLU A 223 -15.64 12.89 -13.65
CA GLU A 223 -16.60 13.64 -12.85
C GLU A 223 -17.87 12.82 -12.59
N ALA A 224 -18.42 12.15 -13.61
CA ALA A 224 -19.59 11.28 -13.45
C ALA A 224 -19.33 10.12 -12.46
N LEU A 225 -18.13 9.54 -12.45
CA LEU A 225 -17.74 8.53 -11.47
C LEU A 225 -17.59 9.10 -10.06
N ALA A 226 -17.02 10.31 -9.94
CA ALA A 226 -16.90 11.00 -8.66
C ALA A 226 -18.28 11.32 -8.06
N GLU A 227 -19.22 11.81 -8.86
CA GLU A 227 -20.63 12.04 -8.47
C GLU A 227 -21.31 10.74 -8.02
N ALA A 228 -21.11 9.66 -8.76
CA ALA A 228 -21.61 8.33 -8.40
C ALA A 228 -20.90 7.71 -7.19
N ARG A 229 -19.87 8.37 -6.63
CA ARG A 229 -19.00 7.85 -5.57
C ARG A 229 -18.37 6.50 -5.92
N ALA A 230 -18.09 6.30 -7.21
CA ALA A 230 -17.31 5.19 -7.76
C ALA A 230 -15.81 5.50 -7.66
N ALA A 231 -14.97 4.47 -7.78
CA ALA A 231 -13.52 4.64 -7.86
C ALA A 231 -13.09 4.56 -9.33
N GLY A 232 -12.56 5.66 -9.84
CA GLY A 232 -11.97 5.74 -11.17
C GLY A 232 -11.39 7.12 -11.41
N ALA A 233 -10.40 7.18 -12.30
CA ALA A 233 -9.67 8.41 -12.57
C ALA A 233 -9.09 8.43 -13.99
N MET A 234 -8.98 9.62 -14.57
CA MET A 234 -8.29 9.86 -15.83
C MET A 234 -6.77 9.77 -15.63
N HIS A 235 -6.09 9.06 -16.53
CA HIS A 235 -4.63 9.10 -16.61
C HIS A 235 -4.15 10.48 -17.04
N ARG A 236 -3.24 11.05 -16.25
CA ARG A 236 -2.67 12.38 -16.45
C ARG A 236 -1.17 12.30 -16.61
N THR A 237 -0.56 13.27 -17.29
CA THR A 237 0.90 13.46 -17.20
C THR A 237 1.26 14.13 -15.87
N ALA A 238 2.55 14.08 -15.50
CA ALA A 238 3.01 14.79 -14.31
C ALA A 238 2.78 16.31 -14.42
N GLU A 239 2.90 16.87 -15.63
CA GLU A 239 2.72 18.30 -15.92
C GLU A 239 1.25 18.71 -15.85
N GLU A 240 0.33 17.85 -16.30
CA GLU A 240 -1.10 18.06 -16.12
C GLU A 240 -1.48 18.04 -14.65
N TRP A 241 -0.95 17.06 -13.90
CA TRP A 241 -1.20 16.94 -12.46
C TRP A 241 -0.66 18.13 -11.67
N ALA A 242 0.54 18.62 -12.01
CA ALA A 242 1.13 19.79 -11.37
C ALA A 242 0.31 21.08 -11.56
N ARG A 243 -0.56 21.15 -12.57
CA ARG A 243 -1.49 22.28 -12.80
C ARG A 243 -2.89 22.02 -12.25
N HIS A 244 -3.19 20.78 -11.88
CA HIS A 244 -4.50 20.40 -11.35
C HIS A 244 -4.64 20.91 -9.90
N PRO A 245 -5.81 21.45 -9.48
CA PRO A 245 -5.99 22.00 -8.13
C PRO A 245 -5.64 21.03 -7.00
N GLU A 246 -6.03 19.76 -7.12
CA GLU A 246 -5.67 18.71 -6.15
C GLU A 246 -4.16 18.41 -6.16
N GLY A 247 -3.51 18.44 -7.33
CA GLY A 247 -2.08 18.17 -7.46
C GLY A 247 -1.23 19.29 -6.88
N ILE A 248 -1.64 20.55 -7.09
CA ILE A 248 -1.04 21.74 -6.46
C ILE A 248 -1.17 21.63 -4.93
N HIS A 249 -2.36 21.29 -4.44
CA HIS A 249 -2.60 21.13 -3.01
C HIS A 249 -1.70 20.06 -2.38
N LEU A 250 -1.64 18.87 -2.99
CA LEU A 250 -0.78 17.78 -2.51
C LEU A 250 0.72 18.11 -2.61
N ALA A 251 1.16 18.83 -3.64
CA ALA A 251 2.56 19.25 -3.77
C ALA A 251 3.03 20.13 -2.60
N GLY A 252 2.11 20.92 -2.02
CA GLY A 252 2.36 21.73 -0.83
C GLY A 252 2.34 20.96 0.50
N LYS A 253 2.04 19.66 0.50
CA LYS A 253 2.01 18.83 1.71
C LYS A 253 3.32 18.03 1.86
N PRO A 254 3.78 17.79 3.11
CA PRO A 254 4.86 16.84 3.36
C PRO A 254 4.42 15.42 2.95
N LEU A 255 5.40 14.52 2.78
CA LEU A 255 5.11 13.12 2.46
C LEU A 255 4.33 12.41 3.58
N ILE A 256 4.64 12.76 4.83
CA ILE A 256 3.94 12.33 6.04
C ILE A 256 3.58 13.59 6.82
N GLU A 257 2.29 13.89 6.99
CA GLU A 257 1.87 15.00 7.85
C GLU A 257 1.75 14.48 9.30
N ILE A 258 2.37 15.16 10.26
CA ILE A 258 2.17 14.92 11.70
C ILE A 258 1.61 16.19 12.32
N VAL A 259 0.29 16.22 12.52
CA VAL A 259 -0.45 17.41 12.98
C VAL A 259 -0.80 17.24 14.46
N LYS A 260 -0.49 18.23 15.31
CA LYS A 260 -0.93 18.21 16.72
C LYS A 260 -2.44 18.44 16.79
N LEU A 261 -3.18 17.55 17.45
CA LEU A 261 -4.64 17.63 17.63
C LEU A 261 -5.05 18.40 18.89
N GLY A 262 -4.20 18.38 19.91
CA GLY A 262 -4.47 19.02 21.19
C GLY A 262 -3.38 18.71 22.21
N ASP A 263 -3.36 19.47 23.29
CA ASP A 263 -2.39 19.29 24.37
C ASP A 263 -2.81 18.15 25.31
N SER A 264 -1.80 17.47 25.85
CA SER A 264 -1.93 16.50 26.93
C SER A 264 -0.60 16.41 27.66
N ALA A 265 -0.61 15.90 28.89
CA ALA A 265 0.64 15.51 29.53
C ALA A 265 1.41 14.49 28.66
N PRO A 266 2.75 14.45 28.75
CA PRO A 266 3.55 13.36 28.20
C PRO A 266 3.01 12.00 28.61
N VAL A 267 3.03 11.04 27.69
CA VAL A 267 2.66 9.64 27.94
C VAL A 267 3.90 8.77 27.68
N PRO A 268 4.75 8.54 28.70
CA PRO A 268 5.96 7.75 28.57
C PRO A 268 5.69 6.32 28.09
N PHE A 269 6.70 5.71 27.47
CA PHE A 269 6.66 4.28 27.19
C PHE A 269 6.73 3.47 28.49
N THR A 270 6.12 2.28 28.50
CA THR A 270 6.19 1.39 29.66
C THR A 270 7.63 0.93 29.93
N GLU A 271 7.94 0.65 31.19
CA GLU A 271 9.25 0.11 31.60
C GLU A 271 9.40 -1.37 31.20
N ASN A 272 10.64 -1.87 31.22
CA ASN A 272 10.98 -3.28 30.97
C ASN A 272 10.43 -3.86 29.65
N PRO A 273 10.71 -3.22 28.49
CA PRO A 273 10.28 -3.77 27.20
C PRO A 273 10.91 -5.13 26.92
N THR A 274 10.10 -6.02 26.34
CA THR A 274 10.60 -7.19 25.60
C THR A 274 10.79 -6.90 24.12
N ARG A 275 10.15 -5.85 23.60
CA ARG A 275 10.13 -5.43 22.20
C ARG A 275 9.95 -3.92 22.11
N PRO A 276 10.30 -3.27 20.98
CA PRO A 276 10.20 -1.82 20.83
C PRO A 276 8.84 -1.24 21.23
N LEU A 277 7.74 -1.86 20.78
CA LEU A 277 6.37 -1.40 21.02
C LEU A 277 5.64 -2.18 22.11
N SER A 278 6.34 -2.90 22.99
CA SER A 278 5.72 -3.57 24.15
C SER A 278 4.90 -2.57 24.95
N GLY A 279 3.62 -2.88 25.19
CA GLY A 279 2.68 -2.04 25.93
C GLY A 279 1.87 -1.05 25.09
N ILE A 280 2.13 -0.93 23.79
CA ILE A 280 1.37 -0.04 22.89
C ILE A 280 0.12 -0.75 22.37
N ASN A 281 -1.06 -0.17 22.63
CA ASN A 281 -2.34 -0.67 22.10
C ASN A 281 -2.74 0.06 20.82
N VAL A 282 -2.99 -0.69 19.75
CA VAL A 282 -3.38 -0.14 18.44
C VAL A 282 -4.78 -0.63 18.08
N LEU A 283 -5.73 0.29 17.96
CA LEU A 283 -7.07 0.00 17.47
C LEU A 283 -7.13 0.30 15.97
N SER A 284 -7.24 -0.75 15.16
CA SER A 284 -7.10 -0.66 13.69
C SER A 284 -8.44 -0.90 13.00
N LEU A 285 -9.03 0.15 12.46
CA LEU A 285 -10.25 0.13 11.64
C LEU A 285 -9.89 0.40 10.18
N THR A 286 -8.96 -0.39 9.65
CA THR A 286 -8.46 -0.26 8.29
C THR A 286 -8.99 -1.37 7.39
N HIS A 287 -9.03 -1.08 6.09
CA HIS A 287 -9.45 -2.00 5.05
C HIS A 287 -8.39 -2.11 3.96
N VAL A 288 -8.44 -3.19 3.17
CA VAL A 288 -7.48 -3.45 2.09
C VAL A 288 -6.04 -3.42 2.67
N ILE A 289 -5.10 -2.76 1.99
CA ILE A 289 -3.66 -2.93 2.20
C ILE A 289 -3.05 -1.75 2.97
N ALA A 290 -3.25 -0.50 2.56
CA ALA A 290 -2.40 0.60 3.04
C ALA A 290 -2.43 0.82 4.56
N GLY A 291 -3.58 1.14 5.13
CA GLY A 291 -3.72 1.33 6.58
C GLY A 291 -3.44 0.03 7.38
N THR A 292 -3.79 -1.11 6.79
CA THR A 292 -3.60 -2.43 7.41
C THR A 292 -2.12 -2.80 7.47
N THR A 293 -1.33 -2.44 6.45
CA THR A 293 0.13 -2.60 6.42
C THR A 293 0.79 -1.74 7.50
N ALA A 294 0.35 -0.51 7.73
CA ALA A 294 0.85 0.29 8.85
C ALA A 294 0.62 -0.42 10.19
N SER A 295 -0.59 -0.95 10.39
CA SER A 295 -0.97 -1.69 11.60
C SER A 295 -0.16 -2.99 11.77
N ARG A 296 0.06 -3.73 10.67
CA ARG A 296 0.91 -4.93 10.61
C ARG A 296 2.36 -4.63 10.99
N THR A 297 2.90 -3.51 10.52
CA THR A 297 4.27 -3.07 10.85
C THR A 297 4.38 -2.69 12.33
N LEU A 298 3.37 -2.07 12.93
CA LEU A 298 3.36 -1.85 14.38
C LEU A 298 3.29 -3.18 15.16
N ALA A 299 2.49 -4.15 14.71
CA ALA A 299 2.48 -5.49 15.29
C ALA A 299 3.84 -6.21 15.16
N GLU A 300 4.53 -6.01 14.03
CA GLU A 300 5.87 -6.53 13.73
C GLU A 300 6.94 -6.04 14.72
N TYR A 301 6.71 -4.89 15.36
CA TYR A 301 7.59 -4.32 16.39
C TYR A 301 7.06 -4.46 17.83
N GLY A 302 5.94 -5.19 18.02
CA GLY A 302 5.47 -5.63 19.33
C GLY A 302 4.24 -4.93 19.87
N ALA A 303 3.58 -4.09 19.06
CA ALA A 303 2.32 -3.48 19.47
C ALA A 303 1.20 -4.54 19.59
N ASN A 304 0.30 -4.33 20.55
CA ASN A 304 -0.92 -5.13 20.69
C ASN A 304 -2.00 -4.54 19.78
N VAL A 305 -2.13 -5.12 18.58
CA VAL A 305 -3.05 -4.60 17.57
C VAL A 305 -4.37 -5.38 17.58
N LEU A 306 -5.48 -4.65 17.73
CA LEU A 306 -6.84 -5.15 17.56
C LEU A 306 -7.42 -4.59 16.26
N HIS A 307 -7.48 -5.43 15.24
CA HIS A 307 -8.17 -5.13 13.99
C HIS A 307 -9.68 -5.30 14.18
N VAL A 308 -10.43 -4.30 13.74
CA VAL A 308 -11.88 -4.20 13.89
C VAL A 308 -12.50 -4.16 12.49
N ALA A 309 -13.35 -5.14 12.22
CA ALA A 309 -14.12 -5.19 10.98
C ALA A 309 -15.61 -5.30 11.27
N ARG A 310 -16.44 -5.11 10.24
CA ARG A 310 -17.84 -5.52 10.30
C ARG A 310 -17.94 -7.02 10.01
N ASP A 311 -18.79 -7.73 10.74
CA ASP A 311 -19.05 -9.17 10.57
C ASP A 311 -19.58 -9.51 9.17
N GLN A 312 -20.53 -8.71 8.65
CA GLN A 312 -21.08 -8.84 7.29
C GLN A 312 -20.28 -8.06 6.24
N GLY A 313 -19.05 -7.65 6.56
CA GLY A 313 -18.16 -6.96 5.64
C GLY A 313 -17.43 -7.95 4.72
N PHE A 314 -17.63 -7.80 3.40
CA PHE A 314 -16.80 -8.47 2.40
C PHE A 314 -15.34 -8.01 2.55
N GLU A 315 -14.41 -8.95 2.49
CA GLU A 315 -12.98 -8.68 2.40
C GLU A 315 -12.30 -9.78 1.59
N HIS A 316 -11.18 -9.48 0.96
CA HIS A 316 -10.42 -10.44 0.15
C HIS A 316 -9.56 -11.34 1.04
N GLU A 317 -9.79 -12.65 0.98
CA GLU A 317 -9.10 -13.62 1.84
C GLU A 317 -7.57 -13.54 1.70
N ALA A 318 -7.04 -13.51 0.48
CA ALA A 318 -5.60 -13.37 0.25
C ALA A 318 -5.01 -12.10 0.86
N LEU A 319 -5.76 -10.99 0.87
CA LEU A 319 -5.30 -9.76 1.52
C LEU A 319 -5.31 -9.92 3.03
N VAL A 320 -6.36 -10.51 3.61
CA VAL A 320 -6.42 -10.81 5.05
C VAL A 320 -5.21 -11.67 5.47
N MET A 321 -4.89 -12.70 4.70
CA MET A 321 -3.78 -13.59 5.00
C MET A 321 -2.41 -12.91 4.90
N ASP A 322 -2.28 -11.82 4.14
CA ASP A 322 -1.02 -11.07 4.03
C ASP A 322 -0.93 -9.89 5.00
N VAL A 323 -1.93 -9.02 5.03
CA VAL A 323 -1.83 -7.75 5.75
C VAL A 323 -2.39 -7.81 7.17
N ASN A 324 -3.21 -8.82 7.54
CA ASN A 324 -3.73 -8.93 8.91
C ASN A 324 -2.83 -9.69 9.90
N VAL A 325 -1.61 -10.03 9.47
CA VAL A 325 -0.67 -10.84 10.24
C VAL A 325 -0.24 -10.13 11.53
N GLY A 326 -0.15 -10.91 12.61
CA GLY A 326 0.24 -10.45 13.94
C GLY A 326 -0.83 -9.66 14.69
N MET A 327 -2.02 -9.50 14.11
CA MET A 327 -3.12 -8.76 14.73
C MET A 327 -4.16 -9.69 15.34
N ARG A 328 -4.83 -9.21 16.38
CA ARG A 328 -6.12 -9.76 16.84
C ARG A 328 -7.20 -9.29 15.88
N SER A 329 -8.30 -10.04 15.78
CA SER A 329 -9.44 -9.63 14.95
C SER A 329 -10.75 -9.72 15.72
N THR A 330 -11.54 -8.65 15.69
CA THR A 330 -12.87 -8.59 16.29
C THR A 330 -13.89 -8.01 15.33
N PHE A 331 -15.17 -8.33 15.54
CA PHE A 331 -16.26 -7.73 14.79
C PHE A 331 -17.00 -6.69 15.61
N VAL A 332 -17.19 -5.52 15.00
CA VAL A 332 -17.99 -4.42 15.53
C VAL A 332 -18.67 -3.72 14.35
N ASP A 333 -19.99 -3.66 14.35
CA ASP A 333 -20.75 -2.76 13.48
C ASP A 333 -21.05 -1.45 14.18
N LEU A 334 -20.33 -0.39 13.83
CA LEU A 334 -20.47 0.93 14.43
C LEU A 334 -21.82 1.62 14.18
N ARG A 335 -22.65 1.06 13.29
CA ARG A 335 -24.03 1.52 13.06
C ARG A 335 -24.99 1.04 14.15
N ASP A 336 -24.65 -0.06 14.82
CA ASP A 336 -25.36 -0.51 16.00
C ASP A 336 -24.85 0.28 17.21
N GLN A 337 -25.75 0.94 17.94
CA GLN A 337 -25.38 1.82 19.05
C GLN A 337 -24.71 1.06 20.21
N LYS A 338 -25.09 -0.19 20.48
CA LYS A 338 -24.50 -0.99 21.56
C LYS A 338 -23.09 -1.42 21.19
N GLN A 339 -22.87 -1.84 19.95
CA GLN A 339 -21.53 -2.20 19.44
C GLN A 339 -20.62 -0.97 19.33
N ASN A 340 -21.16 0.17 18.89
CA ASN A 340 -20.46 1.45 18.88
C ASN A 340 -19.98 1.83 20.30
N ALA A 341 -20.87 1.80 21.29
CA ALA A 341 -20.51 2.05 22.68
C ALA A 341 -19.43 1.08 23.18
N ARG A 342 -19.49 -0.20 22.78
CA ARG A 342 -18.46 -1.18 23.14
C ARG A 342 -17.08 -0.86 22.56
N LEU A 343 -17.01 -0.36 21.33
CA LEU A 343 -15.73 0.11 20.78
C LEU A 343 -15.25 1.36 21.51
N ALA A 344 -16.16 2.27 21.86
CA ALA A 344 -15.84 3.49 22.59
C ALA A 344 -15.17 3.22 23.94
N GLU A 345 -15.53 2.14 24.64
CA GLU A 345 -14.89 1.69 25.88
C GLU A 345 -13.39 1.34 25.72
N LEU A 346 -12.94 1.01 24.50
CA LEU A 346 -11.53 0.70 24.22
C LEU A 346 -10.67 1.93 23.99
N VAL A 347 -11.28 3.04 23.57
CA VAL A 347 -10.57 4.27 23.18
C VAL A 347 -9.71 4.84 24.31
N PRO A 348 -10.15 4.92 25.58
CA PRO A 348 -9.31 5.43 26.67
C PRO A 348 -8.00 4.67 26.91
N GLN A 349 -7.92 3.42 26.44
CA GLN A 349 -6.76 2.54 26.58
C GLN A 349 -5.96 2.41 25.26
N THR A 350 -6.34 3.15 24.22
CA THR A 350 -5.74 3.10 22.89
C THR A 350 -4.60 4.11 22.79
N ASP A 351 -3.42 3.66 22.37
CA ASP A 351 -2.28 4.55 22.07
C ASP A 351 -2.31 5.04 20.63
N VAL A 352 -2.71 4.15 19.72
CA VAL A 352 -2.80 4.45 18.29
C VAL A 352 -4.19 4.06 17.78
N PHE A 353 -4.91 5.00 17.19
CA PHE A 353 -6.15 4.73 16.48
C PHE A 353 -5.90 4.87 14.98
N ALA A 354 -6.07 3.80 14.20
CA ALA A 354 -5.77 3.80 12.77
C ALA A 354 -7.03 3.56 11.93
N GLU A 355 -7.23 4.34 10.88
CA GLU A 355 -8.37 4.19 9.97
C GLU A 355 -8.06 4.55 8.51
N SER A 356 -8.91 4.07 7.60
CA SER A 356 -8.78 4.31 6.15
C SER A 356 -10.13 4.60 5.44
N PHE A 357 -11.13 5.13 6.15
CA PHE A 357 -12.44 5.52 5.61
C PHE A 357 -12.53 6.97 5.08
N ARG A 358 -12.78 7.14 3.79
CA ARG A 358 -13.01 8.48 3.18
C ARG A 358 -14.16 9.29 3.79
N GLY A 359 -14.10 10.61 3.58
CA GLY A 359 -15.24 11.53 3.65
C GLY A 359 -15.99 11.58 4.98
N GLY A 360 -15.25 11.68 6.08
CA GLY A 360 -15.85 11.89 7.40
C GLY A 360 -16.68 10.70 7.93
N ALA A 361 -16.54 9.52 7.31
CA ALA A 361 -17.48 8.41 7.58
C ALA A 361 -17.39 7.90 9.00
N ILE A 362 -16.18 7.86 9.56
CA ILE A 362 -15.94 7.38 10.91
C ILE A 362 -16.19 8.49 11.95
N GLU A 363 -15.98 9.74 11.56
CA GLU A 363 -16.32 10.95 12.31
C GLU A 363 -17.82 10.98 12.63
N ARG A 364 -18.67 10.72 11.63
CA ARG A 364 -20.14 10.61 11.81
C ARG A 364 -20.56 9.50 12.79
N LEU A 365 -19.67 8.53 13.03
CA LEU A 365 -19.89 7.43 13.97
C LEU A 365 -19.26 7.71 15.34
N GLY A 366 -18.69 8.91 15.55
CA GLY A 366 -18.13 9.37 16.83
C GLY A 366 -16.68 9.00 17.07
N PHE A 367 -15.93 8.58 16.04
CA PHE A 367 -14.52 8.21 16.14
C PHE A 367 -13.63 9.05 15.22
N GLY A 368 -13.99 10.32 15.01
CA GLY A 368 -13.13 11.29 14.35
C GLY A 368 -11.87 11.59 15.16
N PRO A 369 -10.85 12.19 14.54
CA PRO A 369 -9.58 12.50 15.21
C PRO A 369 -9.77 13.36 16.46
N ALA A 370 -10.62 14.39 16.38
CA ALA A 370 -10.91 15.26 17.52
C ALA A 370 -11.67 14.52 18.64
N GLU A 371 -12.68 13.72 18.29
CA GLU A 371 -13.46 12.93 19.23
C GLU A 371 -12.61 11.89 19.97
N VAL A 372 -11.74 11.19 19.24
CA VAL A 372 -10.82 10.19 19.79
C VAL A 372 -9.78 10.86 20.69
N ALA A 373 -9.18 11.98 20.25
CA ALA A 373 -8.24 12.75 21.08
C ALA A 373 -8.87 13.29 22.36
N ARG A 374 -10.15 13.69 22.34
CA ARG A 374 -10.88 14.13 23.54
C ARG A 374 -11.13 12.98 24.51
N ARG A 375 -11.44 11.77 24.01
CA ARG A 375 -11.65 10.57 24.84
C ARG A 375 -10.34 9.98 25.38
N ARG A 376 -9.25 10.18 24.64
CA ARG A 376 -7.91 9.72 24.99
C ARG A 376 -6.87 10.80 24.67
N PRO A 377 -6.64 11.75 25.60
CA PRO A 377 -5.51 12.67 25.49
C PRO A 377 -4.20 11.88 25.43
N GLY A 378 -3.33 12.25 24.49
CA GLY A 378 -2.11 11.50 24.16
C GLY A 378 -2.32 10.41 23.10
N VAL A 379 -3.43 10.38 22.38
CA VAL A 379 -3.60 9.42 21.27
C VAL A 379 -2.79 9.85 20.04
N VAL A 380 -2.26 8.87 19.31
CA VAL A 380 -1.81 9.05 17.93
C VAL A 380 -2.89 8.53 16.99
N TYR A 381 -3.45 9.39 16.16
CA TYR A 381 -4.48 9.04 15.18
C TYR A 381 -3.84 8.91 13.79
N LEU A 382 -4.01 7.77 13.12
CA LEU A 382 -3.50 7.54 11.77
C LEU A 382 -4.67 7.50 10.78
N SER A 383 -4.61 8.34 9.74
CA SER A 383 -5.50 8.30 8.59
C SER A 383 -4.71 8.04 7.31
N VAL A 384 -5.14 7.04 6.54
CA VAL A 384 -4.60 6.78 5.19
C VAL A 384 -5.70 7.00 4.14
N ARG A 385 -5.39 7.80 3.11
CA ARG A 385 -6.32 8.21 2.04
C ARG A 385 -5.67 8.11 0.67
N CYS A 386 -6.49 8.01 -0.39
CA CYS A 386 -5.96 8.04 -1.75
C CYS A 386 -5.46 9.43 -2.14
N TYR A 387 -6.29 10.46 -1.93
CA TYR A 387 -6.00 11.85 -2.28
C TYR A 387 -5.68 12.67 -1.01
N SER A 388 -5.85 13.99 -1.04
CA SER A 388 -5.67 14.86 0.12
C SER A 388 -6.72 14.64 1.21
N HIS A 389 -6.42 15.12 2.41
CA HIS A 389 -7.35 15.08 3.54
C HIS A 389 -8.26 16.31 3.59
N ASP A 390 -7.81 17.42 3.01
CA ASP A 390 -8.40 18.75 3.14
C ASP A 390 -8.47 19.51 1.80
N GLY A 391 -8.07 18.90 0.69
CA GLY A 391 -8.10 19.49 -0.65
C GLY A 391 -9.37 19.18 -1.46
N PRO A 392 -9.41 19.62 -2.73
CA PRO A 392 -10.55 19.45 -3.63
C PRO A 392 -11.10 18.03 -3.75
N TRP A 393 -10.24 17.00 -3.65
CA TRP A 393 -10.63 15.60 -3.82
C TRP A 393 -10.73 14.80 -2.52
N ARG A 394 -10.77 15.45 -1.36
CA ARG A 394 -10.86 14.78 -0.03
C ARG A 394 -11.97 13.74 0.11
N ASP A 395 -13.07 13.92 -0.63
CA ASP A 395 -14.27 13.06 -0.56
C ASP A 395 -14.34 12.02 -1.70
N ARG A 396 -13.43 12.09 -2.68
CA ARG A 396 -13.38 11.16 -3.82
C ARG A 396 -12.91 9.78 -3.37
N ALA A 397 -13.41 8.74 -4.05
CA ALA A 397 -12.96 7.38 -3.84
C ALA A 397 -11.70 7.11 -4.69
N GLY A 398 -10.80 6.29 -4.16
CA GLY A 398 -9.59 5.88 -4.86
C GLY A 398 -8.81 4.86 -4.05
N PHE A 399 -7.94 4.14 -4.74
CA PHE A 399 -7.05 3.11 -4.23
C PHE A 399 -5.63 3.37 -4.75
N ASP A 400 -4.76 2.38 -4.57
CA ASP A 400 -3.41 2.30 -5.14
C ASP A 400 -3.33 2.83 -6.58
N MET A 401 -4.16 2.26 -7.46
CA MET A 401 -4.15 2.52 -8.90
C MET A 401 -4.50 3.97 -9.22
N GLU A 402 -5.54 4.52 -8.61
CA GLU A 402 -5.94 5.91 -8.87
C GLU A 402 -4.83 6.90 -8.51
N GLY A 403 -4.13 6.69 -7.39
CA GLY A 403 -3.00 7.54 -7.00
C GLY A 403 -1.85 7.52 -8.01
N LEU A 404 -1.56 6.35 -8.59
CA LEU A 404 -0.57 6.20 -9.68
C LEU A 404 -1.08 6.78 -11.01
N THR A 405 -2.37 6.62 -11.30
CA THR A 405 -3.04 7.09 -12.52
C THR A 405 -2.99 8.61 -12.63
N VAL A 406 -3.33 9.33 -11.56
CA VAL A 406 -3.46 10.80 -11.62
C VAL A 406 -2.13 11.53 -11.43
N SER A 407 -1.16 10.93 -10.74
CA SER A 407 0.13 11.58 -10.41
C SER A 407 1.10 11.71 -11.58
N GLY A 408 0.80 11.10 -12.73
CA GLY A 408 1.75 10.99 -13.85
C GLY A 408 2.55 9.69 -13.88
N PHE A 409 2.48 8.87 -12.83
CA PHE A 409 3.29 7.66 -12.72
C PHE A 409 3.06 6.73 -13.92
N THR A 410 1.79 6.39 -14.20
CA THR A 410 1.47 5.38 -15.20
C THR A 410 1.84 5.76 -16.63
N LEU A 411 1.71 7.05 -17.01
CA LEU A 411 2.11 7.52 -18.32
C LEU A 411 3.64 7.58 -18.46
N ALA A 412 4.35 7.95 -17.39
CA ALA A 412 5.81 7.91 -17.38
C ALA A 412 6.35 6.47 -17.45
N GLU A 413 5.70 5.53 -16.75
CA GLU A 413 6.10 4.11 -16.74
C GLU A 413 5.88 3.41 -18.10
N GLY A 414 4.98 3.92 -18.92
CA GLY A 414 4.64 3.31 -20.21
C GLY A 414 4.93 4.17 -21.43
N ASP A 415 5.84 5.15 -21.31
CA ASP A 415 6.29 6.01 -22.42
C ASP A 415 5.12 6.68 -23.17
N GLY A 416 4.17 7.25 -22.42
CA GLY A 416 3.00 7.94 -22.97
C GLY A 416 1.78 7.06 -23.20
N THR A 417 1.91 5.72 -23.17
CA THR A 417 0.77 4.79 -23.06
C THR A 417 0.70 4.28 -21.64
N PRO A 418 -0.41 4.43 -20.88
CA PRO A 418 -0.37 4.14 -19.46
C PRO A 418 -0.01 2.69 -19.14
N ARG A 419 0.88 2.51 -18.17
CA ARG A 419 1.30 1.22 -17.64
C ARG A 419 1.38 1.27 -16.12
N PHE A 420 0.84 0.27 -15.46
CA PHE A 420 1.00 0.11 -14.02
C PHE A 420 2.38 -0.46 -13.69
N PRO A 421 2.92 -0.24 -12.47
CA PRO A 421 4.23 -0.76 -12.10
C PRO A 421 4.27 -2.29 -12.25
N PRO A 422 5.46 -2.88 -12.52
CA PRO A 422 5.61 -4.32 -12.71
C PRO A 422 5.24 -5.14 -11.46
N THR A 423 5.16 -4.50 -10.30
CA THR A 423 4.72 -5.08 -9.03
C THR A 423 3.22 -4.97 -8.79
N LEU A 424 2.46 -4.23 -9.62
CA LEU A 424 1.04 -3.92 -9.43
C LEU A 424 0.78 -3.04 -8.19
N VAL A 425 0.44 -3.61 -7.04
CA VAL A 425 -0.09 -2.88 -5.87
C VAL A 425 1.03 -2.28 -5.00
N MET A 426 1.92 -1.45 -5.54
CA MET A 426 3.05 -0.90 -4.77
C MET A 426 2.69 0.20 -3.79
N ASN A 427 1.79 1.09 -4.22
CA ASN A 427 1.50 2.36 -3.57
C ASN A 427 0.88 2.15 -2.19
N ASP A 428 -0.01 1.15 -2.04
CA ASP A 428 -0.63 0.85 -0.77
C ASP A 428 0.39 0.38 0.30
N TYR A 429 1.30 -0.55 -0.03
CA TYR A 429 2.29 -1.01 0.95
C TYR A 429 3.23 0.11 1.39
N ILE A 430 3.67 0.95 0.45
CA ILE A 430 4.53 2.10 0.73
C ILE A 430 3.83 3.07 1.68
N ALA A 431 2.59 3.43 1.38
CA ALA A 431 1.81 4.30 2.24
C ALA A 431 1.59 3.69 3.63
N GLY A 432 1.49 2.36 3.73
CA GLY A 432 1.50 1.66 5.01
C GLY A 432 2.79 1.85 5.80
N TYR A 433 3.96 1.69 5.17
CA TYR A 433 5.25 1.95 5.81
C TYR A 433 5.45 3.43 6.19
N LEU A 434 5.01 4.36 5.33
CA LEU A 434 4.98 5.79 5.63
C LEU A 434 4.09 6.10 6.84
N GLY A 435 2.91 5.46 6.92
CA GLY A 435 2.00 5.58 8.06
C GLY A 435 2.64 5.08 9.36
N ALA A 436 3.31 3.92 9.31
CA ALA A 436 4.05 3.40 10.46
C ALA A 436 5.20 4.33 10.89
N CYS A 437 5.96 4.90 9.95
CA CYS A 437 6.99 5.91 10.23
C CYS A 437 6.41 7.10 11.01
N GLY A 438 5.31 7.67 10.50
CA GLY A 438 4.64 8.80 11.13
C GLY A 438 4.12 8.47 12.52
N VAL A 439 3.54 7.28 12.72
CA VAL A 439 3.08 6.82 14.03
C VAL A 439 4.24 6.68 15.02
N LEU A 440 5.35 6.08 14.61
CA LEU A 440 6.52 5.91 15.47
C LEU A 440 7.15 7.25 15.86
N ALA A 441 7.25 8.18 14.92
CA ALA A 441 7.70 9.54 15.19
C ALA A 441 6.74 10.27 16.15
N ALA A 442 5.43 10.17 15.94
CA ALA A 442 4.42 10.79 16.80
C ALA A 442 4.39 10.17 18.21
N LEU A 443 4.57 8.85 18.34
CA LEU A 443 4.67 8.18 19.64
C LEU A 443 5.89 8.65 20.44
N ARG A 444 7.04 8.86 19.78
CA ARG A 444 8.24 9.42 20.40
C ARG A 444 7.99 10.85 20.90
N ARG A 445 7.42 11.71 20.05
CA ARG A 445 7.05 13.10 20.44
C ARG A 445 6.06 13.10 21.60
N ARG A 446 5.01 12.28 21.54
CA ARG A 446 4.05 12.11 22.64
C ARG A 446 4.72 11.72 23.96
N ALA A 447 5.70 10.82 23.92
CA ALA A 447 6.36 10.33 25.13
C ALA A 447 7.16 11.41 25.87
N THR A 448 7.71 12.39 25.14
CA THR A 448 8.56 13.45 25.72
C THR A 448 7.86 14.81 25.83
N GLU A 449 7.10 15.19 24.80
CA GLU A 449 6.45 16.51 24.67
C GLU A 449 4.98 16.48 25.11
N GLY A 450 4.36 15.30 25.13
CA GLY A 450 2.90 15.17 25.27
C GLY A 450 2.13 15.59 24.02
N GLY A 451 0.83 15.78 24.18
CA GLY A 451 -0.10 16.07 23.09
C GLY A 451 -0.64 14.82 22.38
N SER A 452 -1.79 15.02 21.74
CA SER A 452 -2.36 14.08 20.76
C SER A 452 -1.95 14.49 19.36
N TYR A 453 -1.69 13.52 18.47
CA TYR A 453 -1.20 13.77 17.10
C TYR A 453 -2.05 13.05 16.06
N HIS A 454 -2.15 13.64 14.87
CA HIS A 454 -2.79 13.07 13.69
C HIS A 454 -1.75 12.90 12.59
N VAL A 455 -1.42 11.64 12.32
CA VAL A 455 -0.57 11.21 11.20
C VAL A 455 -1.45 11.01 9.96
N ARG A 456 -1.13 11.70 8.87
CA ARG A 456 -1.87 11.62 7.60
C ARG A 456 -0.97 11.21 6.46
N VAL A 457 -1.42 10.26 5.66
CA VAL A 457 -0.70 9.75 4.48
C VAL A 457 -1.63 9.66 3.29
N SER A 458 -1.17 10.20 2.16
CA SER A 458 -1.88 10.17 0.88
C SER A 458 -1.16 9.26 -0.12
N LEU A 459 -1.90 8.31 -0.72
CA LEU A 459 -1.38 7.43 -1.78
C LEU A 459 -0.88 8.24 -2.98
N THR A 460 -1.59 9.30 -3.35
CA THR A 460 -1.20 10.16 -4.48
C THR A 460 0.05 10.97 -4.15
N ARG A 461 0.19 11.44 -2.91
CA ARG A 461 1.42 12.12 -2.47
C ARG A 461 2.65 11.20 -2.47
N ALA A 462 2.45 9.93 -2.10
CA ALA A 462 3.47 8.90 -2.18
C ALA A 462 3.86 8.63 -3.65
N ALA A 463 2.87 8.49 -4.54
CA ALA A 463 3.11 8.36 -5.98
C ALA A 463 3.92 9.52 -6.59
N MET A 464 3.64 10.75 -6.17
CA MET A 464 4.42 11.94 -6.55
C MET A 464 5.87 11.87 -6.03
N TRP A 465 6.10 11.30 -4.85
CA TRP A 465 7.43 11.17 -4.25
C TRP A 465 8.33 10.20 -5.01
N TYR A 466 7.80 9.15 -5.66
CA TYR A 466 8.61 8.19 -6.42
C TYR A 466 9.45 8.87 -7.51
N LYS A 467 8.89 9.89 -8.17
CA LYS A 467 9.62 10.69 -9.17
C LYS A 467 10.79 11.46 -8.56
N SER A 468 10.68 11.91 -7.31
CA SER A 468 11.73 12.68 -6.63
C SER A 468 12.98 11.86 -6.29
N LEU A 469 12.88 10.52 -6.32
CA LEU A 469 14.03 9.61 -6.19
C LEU A 469 14.85 9.48 -7.50
N GLY A 470 14.44 10.21 -8.55
CA GLY A 470 14.99 10.11 -9.88
C GLY A 470 14.38 8.97 -10.69
N GLN A 471 14.48 9.09 -12.02
CA GLN A 471 13.93 8.12 -12.96
C GLN A 471 15.03 7.62 -13.90
N PHE A 472 14.88 6.38 -14.37
CA PHE A 472 15.70 5.83 -15.43
C PHE A 472 15.17 6.31 -16.79
N ALA A 473 16.08 6.71 -17.69
CA ALA A 473 15.70 7.10 -19.05
C ALA A 473 15.18 5.93 -19.89
N THR A 474 15.52 4.70 -19.50
CA THR A 474 15.09 3.47 -20.16
C THR A 474 14.81 2.39 -19.11
N THR A 475 13.89 1.48 -19.42
CA THR A 475 13.65 0.26 -18.63
C THR A 475 14.63 -0.87 -18.98
N ALA A 476 15.55 -0.62 -19.92
CA ALA A 476 16.60 -1.57 -20.27
C ALA A 476 17.70 -1.62 -19.20
N PHE A 477 17.90 -2.79 -18.59
CA PHE A 477 19.06 -3.09 -17.76
C PHE A 477 19.48 -4.55 -17.91
N ASP A 478 20.70 -4.87 -17.48
CA ASP A 478 21.21 -6.23 -17.42
C ASP A 478 20.76 -6.91 -16.12
N ALA A 479 19.67 -7.67 -16.21
CA ALA A 479 19.10 -8.43 -15.11
C ALA A 479 19.98 -9.62 -14.65
N THR A 480 21.08 -9.92 -15.33
CA THR A 480 22.01 -11.00 -14.94
C THR A 480 23.04 -10.55 -13.90
N ARG A 481 23.25 -9.23 -13.76
CA ARG A 481 24.19 -8.67 -12.78
C ARG A 481 23.77 -8.99 -11.34
N PRO A 482 24.68 -9.46 -10.46
CA PRO A 482 24.34 -9.91 -9.10
C PRO A 482 23.56 -8.89 -8.26
N GLU A 483 23.88 -7.61 -8.38
CA GLU A 483 23.30 -6.49 -7.64
C GLU A 483 21.83 -6.18 -8.03
N HIS A 484 21.40 -6.61 -9.21
CA HIS A 484 20.02 -6.45 -9.71
C HIS A 484 19.21 -7.74 -9.64
N ARG A 485 19.88 -8.89 -9.46
CA ARG A 485 19.25 -10.21 -9.47
C ARG A 485 18.51 -10.48 -8.16
N ILE A 486 17.19 -10.60 -8.24
CA ILE A 486 16.33 -10.98 -7.11
C ILE A 486 16.63 -12.44 -6.70
N GLY A 487 16.85 -12.64 -5.40
CA GLY A 487 17.04 -13.95 -4.78
C GLY A 487 15.74 -14.63 -4.32
N ALA A 488 15.86 -15.77 -3.64
CA ALA A 488 14.73 -16.37 -2.94
C ALA A 488 14.29 -15.43 -1.81
N PRO A 489 12.98 -15.19 -1.61
CA PRO A 489 12.55 -14.39 -0.48
C PRO A 489 12.88 -15.12 0.81
N ARG A 490 13.20 -14.37 1.87
CA ARG A 490 13.14 -14.91 3.22
C ARG A 490 11.68 -15.16 3.59
N THR A 491 11.40 -16.35 4.10
CA THR A 491 10.04 -16.76 4.46
C THR A 491 9.96 -17.21 5.91
N ILE A 492 8.76 -17.11 6.47
CA ILE A 492 8.40 -17.74 7.73
C ILE A 492 7.26 -18.73 7.50
N THR A 493 7.28 -19.81 8.27
CA THR A 493 6.23 -20.83 8.30
C THR A 493 5.66 -20.90 9.71
N ARG A 494 4.33 -20.85 9.87
CA ARG A 494 3.66 -20.95 11.16
C ARG A 494 2.35 -21.72 11.03
N GLN A 495 2.05 -22.54 12.03
CA GLN A 495 0.73 -23.13 12.15
C GLN A 495 -0.26 -22.08 12.65
N THR A 496 -1.38 -21.95 11.97
CA THR A 496 -2.48 -21.04 12.33
C THR A 496 -3.81 -21.79 12.32
N PRO A 497 -4.90 -21.20 12.81
CA PRO A 497 -6.23 -21.78 12.65
C PRO A 497 -6.68 -21.96 11.19
N TYR A 498 -6.06 -21.27 10.22
CA TYR A 498 -6.30 -21.49 8.79
C TYR A 498 -5.52 -22.69 8.23
N GLY A 499 -4.50 -23.17 8.94
CA GLY A 499 -3.52 -24.16 8.47
C GLY A 499 -2.09 -23.64 8.59
N GLU A 500 -1.16 -24.38 7.99
CA GLU A 500 0.24 -23.95 7.87
C GLU A 500 0.31 -22.76 6.91
N VAL A 501 0.65 -21.59 7.43
CA VAL A 501 0.85 -20.37 6.64
C VAL A 501 2.34 -20.23 6.35
N VAL A 502 2.69 -20.21 5.07
CA VAL A 502 4.03 -19.82 4.60
C VAL A 502 3.92 -18.43 4.01
N ARG A 503 4.68 -17.47 4.53
CA ARG A 503 4.68 -16.08 4.03
C ARG A 503 6.06 -15.43 4.09
N LEU A 504 6.18 -14.20 3.59
CA LEU A 504 7.41 -13.42 3.68
C LEU A 504 7.79 -13.10 5.13
N ALA A 505 9.10 -13.17 5.42
CA ALA A 505 9.68 -12.69 6.65
C ALA A 505 9.75 -11.15 6.66
N PRO A 506 9.87 -10.52 7.85
CA PRO A 506 10.15 -9.08 7.99
C PRO A 506 11.33 -8.63 7.12
N GLN A 507 11.14 -7.58 6.33
CA GLN A 507 12.11 -7.17 5.32
C GLN A 507 13.34 -6.45 5.90
N VAL A 508 13.17 -5.69 6.97
CA VAL A 508 14.27 -4.99 7.65
C VAL A 508 14.75 -5.86 8.81
N GLU A 509 16.04 -6.13 8.83
CA GLU A 509 16.70 -6.86 9.91
C GLU A 509 17.14 -5.88 10.99
N LEU A 510 16.78 -6.18 12.24
CA LEU A 510 17.16 -5.43 13.43
C LEU A 510 18.01 -6.36 14.30
N SER A 511 19.24 -5.97 14.65
CA SER A 511 20.22 -6.88 15.25
C SER A 511 19.88 -7.36 16.67
N LYS A 512 19.05 -6.62 17.42
CA LYS A 512 18.65 -6.98 18.80
C LYS A 512 17.17 -7.31 18.94
N THR A 513 16.31 -6.58 18.22
CA THR A 513 14.87 -6.76 18.28
C THR A 513 14.34 -7.14 16.90
N PRO A 514 14.65 -8.34 16.38
CA PRO A 514 14.21 -8.75 15.06
C PRO A 514 12.68 -8.62 14.95
N GLY A 515 12.23 -8.12 13.80
CA GLY A 515 10.81 -8.06 13.49
C GLY A 515 10.17 -9.44 13.67
N GLN A 516 9.02 -9.49 14.32
CA GLN A 516 8.28 -10.74 14.50
C GLN A 516 6.81 -10.47 14.79
N TRP A 517 5.94 -11.43 14.48
CA TRP A 517 4.53 -11.34 14.79
C TRP A 517 4.17 -12.33 15.89
N ARG A 518 3.14 -11.99 16.67
CA ARG A 518 2.59 -12.89 17.69
C ARG A 518 1.97 -14.15 17.06
N ASP A 519 1.82 -15.18 17.89
CA ASP A 519 1.00 -16.35 17.57
C ASP A 519 -0.47 -16.20 18.04
N PRO A 520 -1.45 -16.76 17.31
CA PRO A 520 -1.28 -17.29 15.94
C PRO A 520 -0.93 -16.16 14.97
N LEU A 521 -0.11 -16.50 13.96
CA LEU A 521 0.37 -15.54 12.95
C LEU A 521 -0.78 -14.79 12.26
N VAL A 522 -1.86 -15.50 11.91
CA VAL A 522 -3.10 -14.91 11.41
C VAL A 522 -4.26 -15.39 12.28
N ALA A 523 -5.01 -14.44 12.84
CA ALA A 523 -6.23 -14.74 13.59
C ALA A 523 -7.42 -14.93 12.64
N VAL A 524 -8.33 -15.84 12.98
CA VAL A 524 -9.62 -15.94 12.28
C VAL A 524 -10.37 -14.62 12.45
N ARG A 525 -10.92 -14.09 11.36
CA ARG A 525 -11.69 -12.83 11.43
C ARG A 525 -12.77 -12.92 12.51
N GLY A 526 -12.77 -11.95 13.42
CA GLY A 526 -13.74 -11.90 14.53
C GLY A 526 -13.49 -12.86 15.69
N SER A 527 -12.38 -13.60 15.73
CA SER A 527 -12.13 -14.60 16.77
C SER A 527 -11.91 -14.02 18.17
N ASP A 528 -11.58 -12.74 18.28
CA ASP A 528 -11.39 -12.03 19.54
C ASP A 528 -12.62 -11.20 19.92
N ARG A 529 -12.91 -11.10 21.23
CA ARG A 529 -13.86 -10.13 21.76
C ARG A 529 -13.30 -8.70 21.65
N PRO A 530 -14.14 -7.65 21.51
CA PRO A 530 -13.71 -6.26 21.51
C PRO A 530 -13.34 -5.83 22.93
N ARG A 531 -12.12 -6.20 23.35
CA ARG A 531 -11.48 -5.86 24.63
C ARG A 531 -9.96 -5.94 24.52
N TRP A 532 -9.27 -5.11 25.28
CA TRP A 532 -7.84 -5.31 25.56
C TRP A 532 -7.66 -6.55 26.44
N ARG A 533 -6.56 -7.28 26.23
CA ARG A 533 -6.17 -8.39 27.11
C ARG A 533 -5.41 -7.78 28.28
N ALA A 534 -5.66 -8.29 29.49
CA ALA A 534 -4.93 -7.91 30.69
C ALA A 534 -3.46 -8.35 30.59
#